data_AF-A0A5C6BFP1-F1
#
_entry.id   AF-A0A5C6BFP1-F1
#
_cell.length_a   1.000
_cell.length_b   1.000
_cell.length_c   1.000
_cell.angle_alpha   90.00
_cell.angle_beta   90.00
_cell.angle_gamma   90.00
#
_symmetry.space_group_name_H-M   'P 1'
#
loop_
_entity.id
_entity.type
_entity.pdbx_description
1 polymer ?
#
loop_
_entity_poly.entity_id
_entity_poly.type
_entity_poly.pdbx_seq_one_letter_code
_entity_poly.pdbx_strand_id
1 'polypeptide(L)'
;MIVKNTSSRQLAPPLPINFCPSLAPVRITLMQLNQPVVVYTANSNLEAQSVVTWIESHGIPAHAVEDNSGVSTFAFGTISQFHQPQVFVDQKDLAAATELLRQFEQQRDQRLRDQADAPKISSQCEQCGATSDFPASQDGTTQSCPKCHAFMDVGTFDWPEDFDFGAPESDVEPVAIDNADDALDAAADLDTSGEWDAAIIAYREISERWPEHATYTQGCIADIQRKRDRAQ
;
A
#
# COMPACT_ATOMS: atom_id res chain seq x y z
N MET A 1 24.95 3.56 71.16
CA MET A 1 25.20 2.92 69.85
C MET A 1 24.23 3.51 68.86
N ILE A 2 24.70 4.43 68.01
CA ILE A 2 23.88 5.14 67.01
C ILE A 2 24.54 4.83 65.67
N VAL A 3 23.85 4.06 64.83
CA VAL A 3 24.27 3.76 63.46
C VAL A 3 23.62 4.80 62.55
N LYS A 4 24.42 5.71 61.97
CA LYS A 4 23.99 6.63 60.91
C LYS A 4 24.25 5.95 59.57
N ASN A 5 23.18 5.71 58.81
CA ASN A 5 23.22 5.19 57.45
C ASN A 5 23.22 6.38 56.47
N THR A 6 24.37 6.66 55.87
CA THR A 6 24.55 7.64 54.79
C THR A 6 24.59 6.90 53.46
N SER A 7 23.50 6.97 52.69
CA SER A 7 23.44 6.48 51.31
C SER A 7 23.35 7.66 50.35
N SER A 8 24.51 8.12 49.88
CA SER A 8 24.61 9.09 48.77
C SER A 8 24.34 8.38 47.45
N ARG A 9 23.23 8.72 46.78
CA ARG A 9 22.96 8.35 45.39
C ARG A 9 23.84 9.21 44.48
N GLN A 10 24.71 8.56 43.72
CA GLN A 10 25.52 9.19 42.67
C GLN A 10 24.69 9.15 41.37
N LEU A 11 24.31 10.31 40.84
CA LEU A 11 23.67 10.41 39.52
C LEU A 11 24.72 10.16 38.43
N ALA A 12 24.38 9.28 37.47
CA ALA A 12 25.16 9.06 36.26
C ALA A 12 25.06 10.26 35.29
N PRO A 13 26.11 10.55 34.51
CA PRO A 13 26.08 11.62 33.51
C PRO A 13 25.19 11.27 32.30
N PRO A 14 24.63 12.29 31.61
CA PRO A 14 23.81 12.07 30.43
C PRO A 14 24.63 11.57 29.24
N LEU A 15 24.06 10.65 28.47
CA LEU A 15 24.64 10.13 27.23
C LEU A 15 24.61 11.20 26.13
N PRO A 16 25.64 11.26 25.25
CA PRO A 16 25.64 12.18 24.12
C PRO A 16 24.61 11.74 23.07
N ILE A 17 23.70 12.66 22.76
CA ILE A 17 22.71 12.55 21.67
C ILE A 17 23.46 12.83 20.37
N ASN A 18 24.04 11.80 19.75
CA ASN A 18 24.67 11.90 18.44
C ASN A 18 24.57 10.55 17.73
N PHE A 19 23.44 10.28 17.09
CA PHE A 19 23.34 9.35 15.95
C PHE A 19 22.07 9.69 15.18
N CYS A 20 22.15 10.73 14.35
CA CYS A 20 21.29 10.82 13.19
C CYS A 20 22.00 9.98 12.10
N PRO A 21 21.48 8.81 11.70
CA PRO A 21 22.06 8.10 10.58
C PRO A 21 21.95 9.01 9.36
N SER A 22 23.10 9.46 8.86
CA SER A 22 23.21 10.17 7.60
C SER A 22 22.50 9.33 6.53
N LEU A 23 21.30 9.76 6.14
CA LEU A 23 20.64 9.34 4.91
C LEU A 23 21.57 9.75 3.78
N ALA A 24 22.46 8.84 3.39
CA ALA A 24 23.12 8.94 2.11
C ALA A 24 22.01 9.06 1.05
N PRO A 25 22.13 9.96 0.07
CA PRO A 25 21.18 10.01 -1.02
C PRO A 25 21.16 8.61 -1.66
N VAL A 26 20.01 7.94 -1.59
CA VAL A 26 19.71 6.80 -2.46
C VAL A 26 19.80 7.38 -3.85
N ARG A 27 20.96 7.20 -4.49
CA ARG A 27 21.13 7.45 -5.91
C ARG A 27 20.12 6.54 -6.59
N ILE A 28 19.00 7.11 -7.03
CA ILE A 28 18.15 6.55 -8.06
C ILE A 28 19.02 6.54 -9.32
N THR A 29 19.93 5.58 -9.36
CA THR A 29 20.65 5.23 -10.57
C THR A 29 19.58 4.55 -11.39
N LEU A 30 19.04 5.24 -12.39
CA LEU A 30 18.31 4.59 -13.48
C LEU A 30 19.22 3.45 -13.95
N MET A 31 18.93 2.22 -13.51
CA MET A 31 19.77 1.05 -13.75
C MET A 31 19.67 0.73 -15.25
N GLN A 32 20.57 1.33 -16.02
CA GLN A 32 20.69 1.06 -17.43
C GLN A 32 21.53 -0.20 -17.59
N LEU A 33 20.90 -1.31 -17.99
CA LEU A 33 21.60 -2.53 -18.38
C LEU A 33 22.42 -2.22 -19.65
N ASN A 34 23.72 -2.51 -19.67
CA ASN A 34 24.58 -2.14 -20.80
C ASN A 34 24.37 -3.08 -21.99
N GLN A 35 24.27 -4.38 -21.69
CA GLN A 35 24.04 -5.45 -22.66
C GLN A 35 22.90 -6.33 -22.14
N PRO A 36 21.64 -5.90 -22.29
CA PRO A 36 20.50 -6.63 -21.75
C PRO A 36 20.32 -7.96 -22.47
N VAL A 37 20.27 -9.04 -21.69
CA VAL A 37 19.97 -10.40 -22.16
C VAL A 37 18.78 -10.95 -21.38
N VAL A 38 17.88 -11.63 -22.08
CA VAL A 38 16.75 -12.32 -21.44
C VAL A 38 17.30 -13.48 -20.62
N VAL A 39 16.98 -13.52 -19.33
CA VAL A 39 17.34 -14.62 -18.43
C VAL A 39 16.12 -15.47 -18.06
N TYR A 40 14.91 -14.90 -18.11
CA TYR A 40 13.69 -15.57 -17.70
C TYR A 40 12.48 -15.08 -18.49
N THR A 41 11.56 -15.99 -18.80
CA THR A 41 10.25 -15.69 -19.38
C THR A 41 9.17 -16.12 -18.41
N ALA A 42 8.42 -15.16 -17.88
CA ALA A 42 7.43 -15.39 -16.85
C ALA A 42 6.03 -15.66 -17.44
N ASN A 43 5.16 -16.27 -16.63
CA ASN A 43 3.77 -16.54 -17.00
C ASN A 43 2.82 -15.38 -16.70
N SER A 44 3.27 -14.39 -15.92
CA SER A 44 2.51 -13.20 -15.55
C SER A 44 3.43 -12.02 -15.24
N ASN A 45 2.90 -10.79 -15.31
CA ASN A 45 3.63 -9.58 -14.92
C ASN A 45 4.08 -9.66 -13.45
N LEU A 46 3.21 -10.19 -12.57
CA LEU A 46 3.53 -10.36 -11.15
C LEU A 46 4.70 -11.32 -10.92
N GLU A 47 4.75 -12.44 -11.66
CA GLU A 47 5.89 -13.37 -11.60
C GLU A 47 7.17 -12.71 -12.10
N ALA A 48 7.12 -11.96 -13.22
CA ALA A 48 8.29 -11.24 -13.72
C ALA A 48 8.86 -10.25 -12.68
N GLN A 49 8.00 -9.46 -12.04
CA GLN A 49 8.42 -8.51 -10.99
C GLN A 49 8.94 -9.21 -9.73
N SER A 50 8.35 -10.35 -9.36
CA SER A 50 8.83 -11.17 -8.24
C SER A 50 10.24 -11.70 -8.51
N VAL A 51 10.53 -12.12 -9.75
CA VAL A 51 11.85 -12.58 -10.18
C VAL A 51 12.86 -11.43 -10.22
N VAL A 52 12.48 -10.25 -10.71
CA VAL A 52 13.34 -9.04 -10.66
C VAL A 52 13.71 -8.73 -9.22
N THR A 53 12.72 -8.63 -8.33
CA THR A 53 12.93 -8.35 -6.90
C THR A 53 13.88 -9.38 -6.27
N TRP A 54 13.70 -10.66 -6.60
CA TRP A 54 14.58 -11.73 -6.12
C TRP A 54 16.03 -11.54 -6.60
N ILE A 55 16.25 -11.31 -7.89
CA ILE A 55 17.59 -11.12 -8.47
C ILE A 55 18.26 -9.85 -7.90
N GLU A 56 17.51 -8.76 -7.80
CA GLU A 56 18.00 -7.47 -7.27
C GLU A 56 18.36 -7.55 -5.78
N SER A 57 17.61 -8.32 -4.98
CA SER A 57 17.93 -8.55 -3.56
C SER A 57 19.29 -9.25 -3.36
N HIS A 58 19.83 -9.88 -4.41
CA HIS A 58 21.15 -10.51 -4.44
C HIS A 58 22.22 -9.62 -5.12
N GLY A 59 21.91 -8.35 -5.38
CA GLY A 59 22.84 -7.35 -5.88
C GLY A 59 23.06 -7.39 -7.40
N ILE A 60 22.21 -8.10 -8.16
CA ILE A 60 22.27 -8.11 -9.62
C ILE A 60 21.17 -7.20 -10.17
N PRO A 61 21.49 -6.15 -10.96
CA PRO A 61 20.49 -5.33 -11.63
C PRO A 61 19.63 -6.17 -12.58
N ALA A 62 18.32 -6.07 -12.46
CA ALA A 62 17.38 -6.77 -13.34
C ALA A 62 16.25 -5.84 -13.80
N HIS A 63 15.59 -6.18 -14.90
CA HIS A 63 14.47 -5.40 -15.41
C HIS A 63 13.41 -6.31 -16.03
N ALA A 64 12.15 -6.13 -15.66
CA ALA A 64 11.03 -6.83 -16.26
C ALA A 64 10.41 -5.97 -17.37
N VAL A 65 10.24 -6.57 -18.55
CA VAL A 65 9.37 -6.07 -19.60
C VAL A 65 8.02 -6.75 -19.43
N GLU A 66 7.04 -5.98 -18.98
CA GLU A 66 5.67 -6.43 -18.76
C GLU A 66 4.90 -6.58 -20.08
N ASP A 67 3.99 -7.55 -20.12
CA ASP A 67 3.00 -7.61 -21.18
C ASP A 67 1.90 -6.58 -20.89
N ASN A 68 1.96 -5.46 -21.61
CA ASN A 68 0.96 -4.38 -21.59
C ASN A 68 -0.05 -4.50 -22.74
N SER A 69 -0.09 -5.65 -23.43
CA SER A 69 -1.00 -5.85 -24.54
C SER A 69 -2.44 -5.95 -24.02
N GLY A 70 -3.16 -4.82 -24.01
CA GLY A 70 -4.61 -4.78 -23.78
C GLY A 70 -5.43 -5.58 -24.81
N VAL A 71 -4.76 -6.20 -25.79
CA VAL A 71 -5.31 -7.02 -26.88
C VAL A 71 -5.66 -8.44 -26.43
N SER A 72 -5.44 -8.81 -25.17
CA SER A 72 -5.94 -10.07 -24.61
C SER A 72 -7.46 -10.06 -24.37
N THR A 73 -8.18 -8.96 -24.61
CA THR A 73 -9.65 -8.91 -24.50
C THR A 73 -10.29 -8.86 -25.89
N PHE A 74 -10.30 -9.97 -26.61
CA PHE A 74 -11.14 -10.07 -27.82
C PHE A 74 -12.50 -10.68 -27.46
N ALA A 75 -13.52 -10.42 -28.29
CA ALA A 75 -14.92 -10.80 -28.04
C ALA A 75 -15.19 -12.31 -27.83
N PHE A 76 -14.20 -13.20 -28.01
CA PHE A 76 -14.32 -14.63 -27.71
C PHE A 76 -13.20 -15.19 -26.82
N GLY A 77 -12.57 -14.37 -25.97
CA GLY A 77 -11.70 -14.83 -24.89
C GLY A 77 -10.31 -14.19 -24.88
N THR A 78 -9.42 -14.71 -24.04
CA THR A 78 -8.03 -14.28 -23.99
C THR A 78 -7.17 -15.11 -24.92
N ILE A 79 -6.61 -14.50 -25.98
CA ILE A 79 -5.52 -15.16 -26.72
C ILE A 79 -4.28 -15.01 -25.85
N SER A 80 -4.05 -16.01 -25.00
CA SER A 80 -2.77 -16.21 -24.32
C SER A 80 -1.67 -16.26 -25.38
N GLN A 81 -0.52 -15.61 -25.14
CA GLN A 81 0.79 -15.82 -25.81
C GLN A 81 1.31 -14.77 -26.81
N PHE A 82 0.66 -13.62 -27.06
CA PHE A 82 1.29 -12.67 -28.01
C PHE A 82 2.56 -11.99 -27.45
N HIS A 83 2.62 -11.72 -26.14
CA HIS A 83 3.85 -11.32 -25.46
C HIS A 83 3.90 -11.95 -24.07
N GLN A 84 4.90 -12.79 -23.80
CA GLN A 84 5.16 -13.25 -22.43
C GLN A 84 6.05 -12.22 -21.74
N PRO A 85 5.79 -11.87 -20.47
CA PRO A 85 6.66 -10.98 -19.72
C PRO A 85 8.08 -11.56 -19.63
N GLN A 86 9.09 -10.73 -19.86
CA GLN A 86 10.49 -11.16 -19.91
C GLN A 86 11.32 -10.42 -18.88
N VAL A 87 12.26 -11.12 -18.26
CA VAL A 87 13.22 -10.52 -17.32
C VAL A 87 14.60 -10.47 -17.97
N PHE A 88 15.21 -9.30 -17.91
CA PHE A 88 16.51 -8.98 -18.48
C PHE A 88 17.52 -8.70 -17.38
N VAL A 89 18.77 -9.09 -17.63
CA VAL A 89 19.95 -8.75 -16.82
C VAL A 89 21.09 -8.33 -17.74
N ASP A 90 22.19 -7.79 -17.21
CA ASP A 90 23.39 -7.51 -18.00
C ASP A 90 24.08 -8.83 -18.39
N GLN A 91 24.62 -8.92 -19.61
CA GLN A 91 25.27 -10.13 -20.12
C GLN A 91 26.37 -10.67 -19.20
N LYS A 92 27.10 -9.79 -18.52
CA LYS A 92 28.16 -10.18 -17.57
C LYS A 92 27.62 -10.95 -16.35
N ASP A 93 26.36 -10.72 -15.98
CA ASP A 93 25.71 -11.27 -14.79
C ASP A 93 24.82 -12.49 -15.11
N LEU A 94 24.69 -12.86 -16.39
CA LEU A 94 23.83 -13.94 -16.88
C LEU A 94 24.04 -15.27 -16.13
N ALA A 95 25.31 -15.66 -15.91
CA ALA A 95 25.62 -16.92 -15.24
C ALA A 95 25.19 -16.93 -13.77
N ALA A 96 25.40 -15.82 -13.05
CA ALA A 96 24.99 -15.68 -11.66
C ALA A 96 23.46 -15.60 -11.53
N ALA A 97 22.80 -14.84 -12.41
CA ALA A 97 21.33 -14.75 -12.46
C ALA A 97 20.68 -16.11 -12.75
N THR A 98 21.25 -16.91 -13.65
CA THR A 98 20.74 -18.26 -13.97
C THR A 98 20.74 -19.18 -12.75
N GLU A 99 21.79 -19.11 -11.92
CA GLU A 99 21.85 -19.90 -10.68
C GLU A 99 20.83 -19.41 -9.64
N LEU A 100 20.59 -18.10 -9.53
CA LEU A 100 19.54 -17.55 -8.67
C LEU A 100 18.13 -17.96 -9.12
N LEU A 101 17.89 -18.05 -10.43
CA LEU A 101 16.62 -18.53 -10.98
C LEU A 101 16.35 -19.99 -10.60
N ARG A 102 17.37 -20.84 -10.69
CA ARG A 102 17.28 -22.23 -10.24
C ARG A 102 16.88 -22.32 -8.77
N GLN A 103 17.43 -21.46 -7.92
CA GLN A 103 17.06 -21.39 -6.49
C GLN A 103 15.64 -20.86 -6.28
N PHE A 104 15.23 -19.85 -7.05
CA PHE A 104 13.88 -19.30 -7.02
C PHE A 104 12.83 -20.36 -7.37
N GLU A 105 13.05 -21.12 -8.44
CA GLU A 105 12.18 -22.22 -8.87
C GLU A 105 12.12 -23.33 -7.82
N GLN A 106 13.27 -23.72 -7.25
CA GLN A 106 13.30 -24.69 -6.17
C GLN A 106 12.51 -24.24 -4.94
N GLN A 107 12.62 -22.96 -4.56
CA GLN A 107 11.87 -22.40 -3.44
C GLN A 107 10.36 -22.36 -3.74
N ARG A 108 9.98 -22.02 -4.99
CA ARG A 108 8.58 -22.05 -5.44
C ARG A 108 8.01 -23.45 -5.36
N ASP A 109 8.71 -24.44 -5.92
CA ASP A 109 8.27 -25.84 -5.92
C ASP A 109 8.18 -26.38 -4.49
N GLN A 110 9.10 -25.97 -3.61
CA GLN A 110 9.04 -26.35 -2.21
C GLN A 110 7.81 -25.74 -1.53
N ARG A 111 7.54 -24.44 -1.68
CA ARG A 111 6.33 -23.80 -1.13
C ARG A 111 5.05 -24.48 -1.62
N LEU A 112 5.00 -24.84 -2.91
CA LEU A 112 3.84 -25.55 -3.48
C LEU A 112 3.67 -26.94 -2.87
N ARG A 113 4.77 -27.68 -2.67
CA ARG A 113 4.72 -28.98 -1.97
C ARG A 113 4.29 -28.81 -0.52
N ASP A 114 4.90 -27.89 0.21
CA ASP A 114 4.57 -27.62 1.61
C ASP A 114 3.09 -27.26 1.78
N GLN A 115 2.55 -26.44 0.86
CA GLN A 115 1.13 -26.07 0.85
C GLN A 115 0.20 -27.23 0.45
N ALA A 116 0.63 -28.11 -0.45
CA ALA A 116 -0.13 -29.30 -0.84
C ALA A 116 -0.13 -30.37 0.26
N ASP A 117 0.97 -30.50 0.98
CA ASP A 117 1.15 -31.44 2.10
C ASP A 117 0.61 -30.88 3.43
N ALA A 118 0.31 -29.59 3.49
CA ALA A 118 -0.26 -28.95 4.67
C ALA A 118 -1.62 -29.58 5.05
N PRO A 119 -1.89 -29.76 6.35
CA PRO A 119 -3.17 -30.28 6.81
C PRO A 119 -4.35 -29.46 6.26
N LYS A 120 -5.44 -30.16 5.93
CA LYS A 120 -6.67 -29.48 5.54
C LYS A 120 -7.22 -28.65 6.70
N ILE A 121 -7.87 -27.55 6.34
CA ILE A 121 -8.53 -26.64 7.27
C ILE A 121 -10.00 -27.02 7.33
N SER A 122 -10.47 -27.41 8.51
CA SER A 122 -11.90 -27.63 8.76
C SER A 122 -12.55 -26.31 9.15
N SER A 123 -13.64 -25.95 8.48
CA SER A 123 -14.42 -24.76 8.80
C SER A 123 -15.90 -25.09 8.84
N GLN A 124 -16.66 -24.38 9.68
CA GLN A 124 -18.10 -24.61 9.87
C GLN A 124 -18.91 -23.51 9.18
N CYS A 125 -19.88 -23.89 8.36
CA CYS A 125 -20.79 -22.94 7.75
C CYS A 125 -21.77 -22.40 8.79
N GLU A 126 -21.79 -21.08 8.99
CA GLU A 126 -22.69 -20.41 9.95
C GLU A 126 -24.18 -20.58 9.58
N GLN A 127 -24.50 -20.69 8.30
CA GLN A 127 -25.89 -20.77 7.84
C GLN A 127 -26.52 -22.16 7.97
N CYS A 128 -25.76 -23.25 7.73
CA CYS A 128 -26.31 -24.61 7.76
C CYS A 128 -25.67 -25.53 8.81
N GLY A 129 -24.66 -25.05 9.55
CA GLY A 129 -23.95 -25.78 10.60
C GLY A 129 -23.03 -26.90 10.11
N ALA A 130 -22.95 -27.14 8.80
CA ALA A 130 -22.11 -28.20 8.24
C ALA A 130 -20.63 -27.82 8.29
N THR A 131 -19.78 -28.78 8.66
CA THR A 131 -18.32 -28.65 8.59
C THR A 131 -17.83 -29.14 7.24
N SER A 132 -16.86 -28.45 6.65
CA SER A 132 -16.23 -28.81 5.39
C SER A 132 -14.72 -28.62 5.49
N ASP A 133 -13.98 -29.47 4.79
CA ASP A 133 -12.52 -29.43 4.77
C ASP A 133 -12.03 -28.78 3.48
N PHE A 134 -11.14 -27.81 3.64
CA PHE A 134 -10.56 -27.02 2.56
C PHE A 134 -9.03 -27.19 2.54
N PRO A 135 -8.38 -27.06 1.38
CA PRO A 135 -6.92 -27.05 1.32
C PRO A 135 -6.35 -25.86 2.09
N ALA A 136 -5.15 -26.01 2.66
CA ALA A 136 -4.47 -24.93 3.40
C ALA A 136 -4.24 -23.67 2.55
N SER A 137 -4.24 -23.79 1.22
CA SER A 137 -4.19 -22.65 0.29
C SER A 137 -5.39 -21.73 0.34
N GLN A 138 -6.47 -22.13 1.01
CA GLN A 138 -7.69 -21.34 1.19
C GLN A 138 -7.80 -20.75 2.60
N ASP A 139 -6.76 -20.83 3.42
CA ASP A 139 -6.74 -20.17 4.74
C ASP A 139 -6.94 -18.66 4.60
N GLY A 140 -7.85 -18.11 5.40
CA GLY A 140 -8.22 -16.70 5.39
C GLY A 140 -9.02 -16.26 4.15
N THR A 141 -9.66 -17.18 3.44
CA THR A 141 -10.52 -16.86 2.30
C THR A 141 -11.99 -17.13 2.60
N THR A 142 -12.90 -16.51 1.86
CA THR A 142 -14.32 -16.87 1.86
C THR A 142 -14.59 -17.87 0.73
N GLN A 143 -15.18 -19.02 1.05
CA GLN A 143 -15.54 -20.07 0.09
C GLN A 143 -17.05 -20.33 0.11
N SER A 144 -17.58 -20.95 -0.94
CA SER A 144 -18.97 -21.42 -0.92
C SER A 144 -19.09 -22.75 -0.19
N CYS A 145 -20.00 -22.83 0.78
CA CYS A 145 -20.33 -24.05 1.50
C CYS A 145 -20.78 -25.14 0.53
N PRO A 146 -20.16 -26.34 0.50
CA PRO A 146 -20.56 -27.42 -0.41
C PRO A 146 -21.99 -27.94 -0.21
N LYS A 147 -22.62 -27.65 0.94
CA LYS A 147 -23.95 -28.17 1.29
C LYS A 147 -25.09 -27.22 0.94
N CYS A 148 -24.95 -25.93 1.24
CA CYS A 148 -26.01 -24.94 1.05
C CYS A 148 -25.63 -23.78 0.12
N HIS A 149 -24.38 -23.75 -0.37
CA HIS A 149 -23.81 -22.71 -1.23
C HIS A 149 -23.76 -21.30 -0.62
N ALA A 150 -24.05 -21.16 0.68
CA ALA A 150 -23.78 -19.94 1.42
C ALA A 150 -22.28 -19.65 1.48
N PHE A 151 -21.91 -18.38 1.53
CA PHE A 151 -20.53 -17.99 1.78
C PHE A 151 -20.15 -18.33 3.22
N MET A 152 -18.95 -18.88 3.41
CA MET A 152 -18.38 -19.19 4.71
C MET A 152 -16.88 -18.90 4.69
N ASP A 153 -16.37 -18.41 5.80
CA ASP A 153 -14.95 -18.16 5.95
C ASP A 153 -14.20 -19.48 6.23
N VAL A 154 -13.02 -19.60 5.62
CA VAL A 154 -12.14 -20.76 5.75
C VAL A 154 -10.92 -20.35 6.55
N GLY A 155 -10.67 -21.08 7.63
CA GLY A 155 -9.60 -20.81 8.58
C GLY A 155 -9.92 -19.74 9.60
N THR A 156 -8.89 -19.28 10.31
CA THR A 156 -9.01 -18.27 11.36
C THR A 156 -8.12 -17.09 11.01
N PHE A 157 -8.73 -15.97 10.64
CA PHE A 157 -8.00 -14.71 10.54
C PHE A 157 -7.82 -14.15 11.95
N ASP A 158 -6.68 -14.42 12.57
CA ASP A 158 -6.30 -13.85 13.86
C ASP A 158 -5.83 -12.42 13.60
N TRP A 159 -6.79 -11.50 13.43
CA TRP A 159 -6.47 -10.08 13.38
C TRP A 159 -5.89 -9.69 14.74
N PRO A 160 -4.75 -8.99 14.78
CA PRO A 160 -4.21 -8.51 16.04
C PRO A 160 -5.29 -7.74 16.79
N GLU A 161 -5.53 -8.07 18.06
CA GLU A 161 -6.55 -7.40 18.89
C GLU A 161 -6.31 -5.88 19.02
N ASP A 162 -5.09 -5.43 18.71
CA ASP A 162 -4.65 -4.03 18.68
C ASP A 162 -4.80 -3.36 17.30
N PHE A 163 -5.33 -4.04 16.28
CA PHE A 163 -5.62 -3.43 14.99
C PHE A 163 -6.87 -2.53 15.10
N ASP A 164 -6.65 -1.30 15.53
CA ASP A 164 -7.66 -0.23 15.51
C ASP A 164 -7.86 0.24 14.07
N PHE A 165 -8.99 -0.12 13.46
CA PHE A 165 -9.39 0.36 12.12
C PHE A 165 -9.69 1.87 12.07
N GLY A 166 -9.47 2.59 13.19
CA GLY A 166 -9.99 3.92 13.41
C GLY A 166 -11.49 3.81 13.65
N ALA A 167 -12.01 4.54 14.64
CA ALA A 167 -13.43 4.77 14.68
C ALA A 167 -13.84 5.40 13.33
N PRO A 168 -14.96 4.97 12.70
CA PRO A 168 -15.51 5.75 11.60
C PRO A 168 -15.60 7.19 12.10
N GLU A 169 -15.23 8.16 11.27
CA GLU A 169 -15.47 9.59 11.54
C GLU A 169 -16.99 9.88 11.48
N SER A 170 -17.77 9.17 12.29
CA SER A 170 -19.16 9.44 12.59
C SER A 170 -19.15 10.27 13.85
N ASP A 171 -19.60 11.51 13.70
CA ASP A 171 -19.56 12.60 14.69
C ASP A 171 -18.26 13.41 14.61
N VAL A 172 -18.09 14.10 13.48
CA VAL A 172 -17.38 15.39 13.51
C VAL A 172 -18.14 16.28 14.51
N GLU A 173 -17.75 16.22 15.79
CA GLU A 173 -18.02 17.32 16.70
C GLU A 173 -17.59 18.59 15.97
N PRO A 174 -18.38 19.68 15.97
CA PRO A 174 -18.04 20.88 15.24
C PRO A 174 -16.64 21.32 15.66
N VAL A 175 -15.66 21.03 14.80
CA VAL A 175 -14.27 21.36 15.04
C VAL A 175 -14.27 22.86 15.13
N ALA A 176 -13.96 23.39 16.30
CA ALA A 176 -13.84 24.81 16.47
C ALA A 176 -12.69 25.23 15.54
N ILE A 177 -13.05 25.83 14.39
CA ILE A 177 -12.08 26.30 13.41
C ILE A 177 -11.29 27.44 14.08
N ASP A 178 -10.16 27.08 14.67
CA ASP A 178 -9.33 27.95 15.49
C ASP A 178 -8.14 28.50 14.71
N ASN A 179 -7.73 27.83 13.63
CA ASN A 179 -6.67 28.23 12.73
C ASN A 179 -7.17 28.48 11.29
N ALA A 180 -6.37 29.21 10.52
CA ALA A 180 -6.74 29.67 9.19
C ALA A 180 -6.74 28.55 8.15
N ASP A 181 -5.85 27.56 8.29
CA ASP A 181 -5.68 26.48 7.32
C ASP A 181 -6.92 25.58 7.29
N ASP A 182 -7.40 25.13 8.46
CA ASP A 182 -8.63 24.34 8.57
C ASP A 182 -9.86 25.11 8.03
N ALA A 183 -9.89 26.43 8.23
CA ALA A 183 -10.96 27.29 7.71
C ALA A 183 -10.96 27.33 6.18
N LEU A 184 -9.77 27.44 5.59
CA LEU A 184 -9.57 27.47 4.16
C LEU A 184 -9.92 26.13 3.51
N ASP A 185 -9.52 25.02 4.13
CA ASP A 185 -9.87 23.67 3.67
C ASP A 185 -11.40 23.46 3.68
N ALA A 186 -12.07 23.82 4.78
CA ALA A 186 -13.53 23.75 4.86
C ALA A 186 -14.23 24.63 3.80
N ALA A 187 -13.69 25.83 3.52
CA ALA A 187 -14.23 26.70 2.47
C ALA A 187 -13.99 26.15 1.05
N ALA A 188 -12.87 25.44 0.83
CA ALA A 188 -12.55 24.78 -0.44
C ALA A 188 -13.45 23.56 -0.70
N ASP A 189 -13.80 22.82 0.35
CA ASP A 189 -14.76 21.71 0.26
C ASP A 189 -16.15 22.21 -0.17
N LEU A 190 -16.61 23.35 0.37
CA LEU A 190 -17.87 23.99 -0.03
C LEU A 190 -17.87 24.44 -1.51
N ASP A 191 -16.74 24.96 -2.02
CA ASP A 191 -16.62 25.27 -3.45
C ASP A 191 -16.72 23.99 -4.31
N THR A 192 -16.03 22.93 -3.88
CA THR A 192 -15.99 21.65 -4.60
C THR A 192 -17.34 20.94 -4.59
N SER A 193 -18.11 21.03 -3.50
CA SER A 193 -19.44 20.45 -3.38
C SER A 193 -20.53 21.21 -4.16
N GLY A 194 -20.23 22.43 -4.63
CA GLY A 194 -21.18 23.27 -5.36
C GLY A 194 -21.99 24.22 -4.46
N GLU A 195 -21.69 24.28 -3.16
CA GLU A 195 -22.31 25.19 -2.20
C GLU A 195 -21.68 26.60 -2.27
N TRP A 196 -21.70 27.19 -3.47
CA TRP A 196 -20.95 28.40 -3.81
C TRP A 196 -21.27 29.63 -2.94
N ASP A 197 -22.52 29.80 -2.53
CA ASP A 197 -22.89 30.92 -1.66
C ASP A 197 -22.32 30.75 -0.23
N ALA A 198 -22.29 29.52 0.28
CA ALA A 198 -21.68 29.19 1.58
C ALA A 198 -20.16 29.35 1.52
N ALA A 199 -19.51 28.88 0.44
CA ALA A 199 -18.08 29.06 0.22
C ALA A 199 -17.67 30.54 0.19
N ILE A 200 -18.45 31.40 -0.49
CA ILE A 200 -18.18 32.86 -0.52
C ILE A 200 -18.29 33.49 0.87
N ILE A 201 -19.27 33.08 1.68
CA ILE A 201 -19.41 33.57 3.06
C ILE A 201 -18.21 33.15 3.90
N ALA A 202 -17.82 31.87 3.84
CA ALA A 202 -16.67 31.34 4.55
C ALA A 202 -15.37 32.09 4.19
N TYR A 203 -15.10 32.27 2.89
CA TYR A 203 -13.92 33.03 2.44
C TYR A 203 -13.90 34.49 2.89
N ARG A 204 -15.07 35.14 3.05
CA ARG A 204 -15.15 36.50 3.61
C ARG A 204 -14.83 36.51 5.09
N GLU A 205 -15.42 35.61 5.86
CA GLU A 205 -15.16 35.48 7.30
C GLU A 205 -13.67 35.19 7.56
N ILE A 206 -13.06 34.32 6.75
CA ILE A 206 -11.61 34.05 6.80
C ILE A 206 -10.81 35.32 6.53
N SER A 207 -11.18 36.13 5.52
CA SER A 207 -10.47 37.37 5.20
C SER A 207 -10.58 38.43 6.31
N GLU A 208 -11.66 38.42 7.07
CA GLU A 208 -11.89 39.33 8.20
C GLU A 208 -11.13 38.87 9.45
N ARG A 209 -11.08 37.55 9.69
CA ARG A 209 -10.44 36.95 10.86
C ARG A 209 -8.92 36.79 10.71
N TRP A 210 -8.44 36.51 9.50
CA TRP A 210 -7.02 36.35 9.16
C TRP A 210 -6.64 37.20 7.93
N PRO A 211 -6.37 38.50 8.12
CA PRO A 211 -6.14 39.45 7.02
C PRO A 211 -4.97 39.10 6.09
N GLU A 212 -3.99 38.33 6.56
CA GLU A 212 -2.88 37.80 5.76
C GLU A 212 -3.35 36.92 4.58
N HIS A 213 -4.53 36.31 4.68
CA HIS A 213 -5.12 35.50 3.61
C HIS A 213 -6.08 36.28 2.70
N ALA A 214 -6.34 37.57 2.95
CA ALA A 214 -7.37 38.35 2.25
C ALA A 214 -7.18 38.39 0.72
N THR A 215 -5.94 38.49 0.24
CA THR A 215 -5.66 38.48 -1.21
C THR A 215 -6.02 37.13 -1.84
N TYR A 216 -5.71 36.04 -1.15
CA TYR A 216 -6.01 34.68 -1.62
C TYR A 216 -7.52 34.44 -1.65
N THR A 217 -8.21 34.72 -0.55
CA THR A 217 -9.66 34.46 -0.43
C THR A 217 -10.49 35.34 -1.38
N GLN A 218 -10.06 36.58 -1.65
CA GLN A 218 -10.68 37.42 -2.69
C GLN A 218 -10.55 36.83 -4.10
N GLY A 219 -9.41 36.21 -4.40
CA GLY A 219 -9.20 35.45 -5.65
C GLY A 219 -10.21 34.30 -5.76
N CYS A 220 -10.32 33.47 -4.71
CA CYS A 220 -11.27 32.36 -4.69
C CYS A 220 -12.73 32.82 -4.85
N ILE A 221 -13.13 33.91 -4.19
CA ILE A 221 -14.48 34.49 -4.34
C ILE A 221 -14.75 34.91 -5.79
N ALA A 222 -13.81 35.59 -6.43
CA ALA A 222 -13.95 36.02 -7.81
C ALA A 222 -14.04 34.81 -8.77
N ASP A 223 -13.33 33.73 -8.47
CA ASP A 223 -13.34 32.50 -9.26
C ASP A 223 -14.69 31.78 -9.14
N ILE A 224 -15.22 31.65 -7.93
CA ILE A 224 -16.55 31.08 -7.66
C ILE A 224 -17.64 31.89 -8.38
N GLN A 225 -17.56 33.22 -8.35
CA GLN A 225 -18.52 34.08 -9.08
C GLN A 225 -18.50 33.81 -10.59
N ARG A 226 -17.31 33.64 -11.18
CA ARG A 226 -17.20 33.26 -12.61
C ARG A 226 -17.75 31.87 -12.90
N LYS A 227 -17.60 30.90 -11.98
CA LYS A 227 -18.23 29.58 -12.10
C LYS A 227 -19.76 29.71 -12.13
N ARG A 228 -20.31 30.50 -11.20
CA ARG A 228 -21.76 30.74 -11.09
C ARG A 228 -22.34 31.39 -12.33
N ASP A 229 -21.69 32.43 -12.85
CA ASP A 229 -22.17 33.15 -14.04
C ASP A 229 -22.17 32.27 -15.31
N ARG A 230 -21.31 31.24 -15.37
CA ARG A 230 -21.28 30.27 -16.48
C ARG A 230 -22.32 29.17 -16.36
N ALA A 231 -22.87 28.95 -15.17
CA ALA A 231 -23.87 27.93 -14.90
C ALA A 231 -25.31 28.41 -15.12
N GLN A 232 -25.50 29.71 -15.40
CA GLN A 232 -26.78 30.35 -15.75
C GLN A 232 -26.94 30.48 -17.26
#